data_AF-A0A537YUS1-F1
#
_entry.id   AF-A0A537YUS1-F1
#
_cell.length_a   1.000
_cell.length_b   1.000
_cell.length_c   1.000
_cell.angle_alpha   90.00
_cell.angle_beta   90.00
_cell.angle_gamma   90.00
#
_symmetry.space_group_name_H-M   'P 1'
#
loop_
_entity.id
_entity.type
_entity.pdbx_description
1 polymer ?
#
loop_
_entity_poly.entity_id
_entity_poly.type
_entity_poly.pdbx_seq_one_letter_code
_entity_poly.pdbx_strand_id
1 'polypeptide(L)'
;MNQRRHIEPLPLGTQDEPYSKGLMARALMAVGVPGVRAYELARRCDKDLEQRSEQTLELDRLEELAVEVLGETQASGTMRRLRQFAELRDLDLPVLLLVGGATGTGKSTVATESAHRLGITRVTSTDFVRQTMRAFFSQEFMPAIHYSSFEAAAGLREPEQAEDPVIAGFLEQTRNVLVGVRASIDRALEEGWSMVLEGVHLVPGMVPRIDGALVAQCVLTIDDIDAHYGHFMVRDATSEGLRPHEKYTDRLVDIRRIQDHIVTRAHRHGVPVIENSNIETAIGSVIELVLAGAEQVQRV
;
A
#
# COMPACT_ATOMS: atom_id res chain seq x y z
N MET A 1 -23.71 0.98 -9.77
CA MET A 1 -22.90 1.86 -8.89
C MET A 1 -21.45 1.40 -9.02
N ASN A 2 -20.75 1.82 -10.08
CA ASN A 2 -19.48 1.21 -10.50
C ASN A 2 -18.34 2.22 -10.39
N GLN A 3 -18.10 2.74 -9.18
CA GLN A 3 -16.95 3.63 -8.93
C GLN A 3 -15.69 2.78 -8.82
N ARG A 4 -14.74 2.99 -9.73
CA ARG A 4 -13.46 2.29 -9.80
C ARG A 4 -12.55 2.61 -8.62
N ARG A 5 -12.72 3.82 -8.06
CA ARG A 5 -12.11 4.40 -6.85
C ARG A 5 -13.12 5.32 -6.18
N HIS A 6 -13.07 5.44 -4.85
CA HIS A 6 -13.87 6.38 -4.06
C HIS A 6 -13.00 7.56 -3.61
N ILE A 7 -12.36 8.25 -4.56
CA ILE A 7 -11.66 9.50 -4.27
C ILE A 7 -12.70 10.62 -4.38
N GLU A 8 -12.96 11.32 -3.28
CA GLU A 8 -13.85 12.48 -3.28
C GLU A 8 -13.26 13.61 -4.15
N PRO A 9 -14.09 14.38 -4.86
CA PRO A 9 -13.62 15.60 -5.51
C PRO A 9 -12.94 16.53 -4.52
N LEU A 10 -11.99 17.34 -5.03
CA LEU A 10 -11.48 18.46 -4.26
C LEU A 10 -12.67 19.30 -3.77
N PRO A 11 -12.87 19.43 -2.45
CA PRO A 11 -14.10 19.96 -1.87
C PRO A 11 -14.04 21.48 -1.85
N LEU A 12 -13.93 22.06 -3.04
CA LEU A 12 -13.87 23.49 -3.30
C LEU A 12 -15.25 24.13 -3.28
N GLY A 13 -16.32 23.34 -3.25
CA GLY A 13 -17.69 23.79 -3.44
C GLY A 13 -18.05 23.88 -4.94
N THR A 14 -19.34 23.78 -5.22
CA THR A 14 -19.97 23.92 -6.53
C THR A 14 -21.24 24.74 -6.39
N GLN A 15 -21.93 25.04 -7.50
CA GLN A 15 -23.23 25.73 -7.45
C GLN A 15 -24.31 24.94 -6.70
N ASP A 16 -24.22 23.61 -6.73
CA ASP A 16 -25.23 22.72 -6.11
C ASP A 16 -24.82 22.22 -4.72
N GLU A 17 -23.52 22.25 -4.39
CA GLU A 17 -22.97 21.75 -3.14
C GLU A 17 -21.91 22.72 -2.58
N PRO A 18 -22.20 23.48 -1.51
CA PRO A 18 -21.28 24.49 -1.00
C PRO A 18 -20.02 23.87 -0.40
N TYR A 19 -18.95 24.67 -0.29
CA TYR A 19 -17.71 24.28 0.37
C TYR A 19 -17.96 23.64 1.76
N SER A 20 -17.23 22.56 2.06
CA SER A 20 -17.30 21.86 3.34
C SER A 20 -15.93 21.80 4.02
N LYS A 21 -15.82 22.47 5.18
CA LYS A 21 -14.65 22.40 6.07
C LYS A 21 -14.24 20.96 6.40
N GLY A 22 -15.21 20.08 6.62
CA GLY A 22 -14.97 18.69 7.00
C GLY A 22 -14.38 17.88 5.85
N LEU A 23 -14.92 18.04 4.64
CA LEU A 23 -14.39 17.37 3.45
C LEU A 23 -13.02 17.93 3.09
N MET A 24 -12.82 19.25 3.17
CA MET A 24 -11.51 19.87 2.91
C MET A 24 -10.44 19.39 3.88
N ALA A 25 -10.75 19.32 5.19
CA ALA A 25 -9.82 18.76 6.15
C ALA A 25 -9.46 17.30 5.82
N ARG A 26 -10.42 16.47 5.37
CA ARG A 26 -10.16 15.09 4.93
C ARG A 26 -9.27 15.04 3.69
N ALA A 27 -9.52 15.87 2.68
CA ALA A 27 -8.70 15.94 1.47
C ALA A 27 -7.26 16.34 1.80
N LEU A 28 -7.08 17.32 2.69
CA LEU A 28 -5.76 17.76 3.18
C LEU A 28 -5.04 16.65 3.97
N MET A 29 -5.75 15.94 4.85
CA MET A 29 -5.17 14.80 5.56
C MET A 29 -4.78 13.65 4.63
N ALA A 30 -5.56 13.39 3.58
CA ALA A 30 -5.26 12.36 2.59
C ALA A 30 -3.93 12.62 1.86
N VAL A 31 -3.58 13.88 1.63
CA VAL A 31 -2.28 14.29 1.04
C VAL A 31 -1.16 14.50 2.07
N GLY A 32 -1.38 14.12 3.32
CA GLY A 32 -0.37 14.08 4.38
C GLY A 32 -0.27 15.35 5.25
N VAL A 33 -1.25 16.27 5.19
CA VAL A 33 -1.28 17.41 6.12
C VAL A 33 -1.71 16.93 7.52
N PRO A 34 -0.95 17.25 8.59
CA PRO A 34 -1.32 16.86 9.95
C PRO A 34 -2.72 17.37 10.34
N GLY A 35 -3.51 16.55 11.02
CA GLY A 35 -4.94 16.82 11.26
C GLY A 35 -5.24 18.21 11.84
N VAL A 36 -4.47 18.66 12.83
CA VAL A 36 -4.63 20.01 13.41
C VAL A 36 -4.47 21.11 12.36
N ARG A 37 -3.43 20.99 11.53
CA ARG A 37 -3.10 21.94 10.46
C ARG A 37 -4.09 21.86 9.30
N ALA A 38 -4.57 20.66 8.98
CA ALA A 38 -5.61 20.43 7.99
C ALA A 38 -6.92 21.13 8.37
N TYR A 39 -7.37 20.98 9.63
CA TYR A 39 -8.54 21.69 10.13
C TYR A 39 -8.32 23.20 10.23
N GLU A 40 -7.12 23.65 10.60
CA GLU A 40 -6.77 25.07 10.62
C GLU A 40 -6.92 25.70 9.22
N LEU A 41 -6.33 25.08 8.20
CA LEU A 41 -6.44 25.53 6.80
C LEU A 41 -7.89 25.46 6.29
N ALA A 42 -8.60 24.35 6.54
CA ALA A 42 -9.98 24.21 6.12
C ALA A 42 -10.90 25.29 6.74
N ARG A 43 -10.67 25.64 8.02
CA ARG A 43 -11.39 26.72 8.71
C ARG A 43 -10.99 28.10 8.19
N ARG A 44 -9.73 28.28 7.79
CA ARG A 44 -9.25 29.53 7.19
C ARG A 44 -9.92 29.78 5.84
N CYS A 45 -10.03 28.75 5.00
CA CYS A 45 -10.76 28.80 3.72
C CYS A 45 -12.23 29.17 3.90
N ASP A 46 -12.89 28.57 4.89
CA ASP A 46 -14.28 28.87 5.18
C ASP A 46 -14.53 30.32 5.62
N LYS A 47 -13.68 30.84 6.52
CA LYS A 47 -13.74 32.25 6.91
C LYS A 47 -13.49 33.20 5.74
N ASP A 48 -12.60 32.82 4.83
CA ASP A 48 -12.33 33.59 3.61
C ASP A 48 -13.55 33.65 2.69
N LEU A 49 -14.26 32.52 2.52
CA LEU A 49 -15.52 32.45 1.77
C LEU A 49 -16.63 33.30 2.42
N GLU A 50 -16.79 33.22 3.75
CA GLU A 50 -17.75 34.04 4.50
C GLU A 50 -17.48 35.55 4.29
N GLN A 51 -16.22 35.96 4.31
CA GLN A 51 -15.83 37.36 4.12
C GLN A 51 -16.09 37.86 2.69
N ARG A 52 -15.90 37.00 1.69
CA ARG A 52 -16.16 37.32 0.27
C ARG A 52 -17.62 37.12 -0.15
N SER A 53 -18.46 36.55 0.72
CA SER A 53 -19.83 36.14 0.41
C SER A 53 -19.90 35.17 -0.79
N GLU A 54 -18.94 34.26 -0.87
CA GLU A 54 -18.83 33.24 -1.91
C GLU A 54 -19.10 31.83 -1.35
N GLN A 55 -19.51 30.91 -2.23
CA GLN A 55 -19.78 29.51 -1.87
C GLN A 55 -18.74 28.52 -2.42
N THR A 56 -17.88 29.00 -3.31
CA THR A 56 -16.88 28.22 -4.03
C THR A 56 -15.48 28.80 -3.83
N LEU A 57 -14.49 27.95 -3.65
CA LEU A 57 -13.10 28.32 -3.43
C LEU A 57 -12.26 28.01 -4.67
N GLU A 58 -11.63 29.04 -5.24
CA GLU A 58 -10.68 28.86 -6.34
C GLU A 58 -9.37 28.21 -5.86
N LEU A 59 -8.74 27.40 -6.71
CA LEU A 59 -7.48 26.71 -6.40
C LEU A 59 -6.34 27.68 -6.05
N ASP A 60 -6.23 28.79 -6.78
CA ASP A 60 -5.18 29.80 -6.54
C ASP A 60 -5.37 30.43 -5.16
N ARG A 61 -6.63 30.66 -4.74
CA ARG A 61 -6.92 31.19 -3.40
C ARG A 61 -6.64 30.15 -2.32
N LEU A 62 -6.93 28.88 -2.56
CA LEU A 62 -6.54 27.80 -1.65
C LEU A 62 -5.02 27.75 -1.47
N GLU A 63 -4.24 27.95 -2.54
CA GLU A 63 -2.78 27.99 -2.48
C GLU A 63 -2.28 29.14 -1.62
N GLU A 64 -2.81 30.36 -1.79
CA GLU A 64 -2.48 31.52 -0.94
C GLU A 64 -2.75 31.26 0.54
N LEU A 65 -3.94 30.73 0.86
CA LEU A 65 -4.30 30.40 2.24
C LEU A 65 -3.46 29.25 2.80
N ALA A 66 -3.08 28.29 1.97
CA ALA A 66 -2.17 27.22 2.35
C ALA A 66 -0.78 27.77 2.70
N VAL A 67 -0.28 28.76 1.95
CA VAL A 67 1.00 29.43 2.27
C VAL A 67 0.92 30.15 3.62
N GLU A 68 -0.19 30.85 3.90
CA GLU A 68 -0.39 31.53 5.20
C GLU A 68 -0.36 30.54 6.38
N VAL A 69 -1.00 29.37 6.23
CA VAL A 69 -1.14 28.41 7.32
C VAL A 69 0.08 27.50 7.41
N LEU A 70 0.49 26.87 6.30
CA LEU A 70 1.49 25.80 6.26
C LEU A 70 2.92 26.30 5.99
N GLY A 71 3.07 27.51 5.46
CA GLY A 71 4.33 28.04 4.93
C GLY A 71 4.60 27.59 3.49
N GLU A 72 5.40 28.36 2.75
CA GLU A 72 5.62 28.22 1.30
C GLU A 72 5.97 26.77 0.87
N THR A 73 6.97 26.17 1.50
CA THR A 73 7.45 24.83 1.12
C THR A 73 6.38 23.75 1.30
N GLN A 74 5.68 23.76 2.44
CA GLN A 74 4.64 22.75 2.71
C GLN A 74 3.38 22.99 1.89
N ALA A 75 3.02 24.26 1.66
CA ALA A 75 1.88 24.64 0.83
C ALA A 75 2.08 24.14 -0.61
N SER A 76 3.25 24.42 -1.21
CA SER A 76 3.56 23.98 -2.58
C SER A 76 3.46 22.46 -2.73
N GLY A 77 4.06 21.69 -1.80
CA GLY A 77 3.95 20.23 -1.81
C GLY A 77 2.52 19.72 -1.61
N THR A 78 1.75 20.35 -0.74
CA THR A 78 0.34 20.03 -0.50
C THR A 78 -0.51 20.28 -1.75
N MET A 79 -0.39 21.46 -2.36
CA MET A 79 -1.13 21.82 -3.56
C MET A 79 -0.78 20.91 -4.74
N ARG A 80 0.49 20.56 -4.91
CA ARG A 80 0.92 19.58 -5.92
C ARG A 80 0.21 18.24 -5.72
N ARG A 81 0.21 17.70 -4.50
CA ARG A 81 -0.45 16.42 -4.22
C ARG A 81 -1.96 16.49 -4.40
N LEU A 82 -2.62 17.57 -4.00
CA LEU A 82 -4.06 17.74 -4.21
C LEU A 82 -4.42 17.68 -5.71
N ARG A 83 -3.61 18.32 -6.57
CA ARG A 83 -3.76 18.25 -8.03
C ARG A 83 -3.55 16.83 -8.55
N GLN A 84 -2.46 16.16 -8.16
CA GLN A 84 -2.16 14.78 -8.55
C GLN A 84 -3.25 13.78 -8.11
N PHE A 85 -3.85 13.96 -6.93
CA PHE A 85 -4.98 13.13 -6.47
C PHE A 85 -6.24 13.35 -7.31
N ALA A 86 -6.52 14.59 -7.72
CA ALA A 86 -7.61 14.89 -8.65
C ALA A 86 -7.37 14.24 -10.01
N GLU A 87 -6.15 14.31 -10.54
CA GLU A 87 -5.75 13.64 -11.78
C GLU A 87 -5.85 12.12 -11.69
N LEU A 88 -5.44 11.51 -10.56
CA LEU A 88 -5.56 10.08 -10.31
C LEU A 88 -7.02 9.63 -10.29
N ARG A 89 -7.93 10.44 -9.75
CA ARG A 89 -9.37 10.16 -9.76
C ARG A 89 -9.90 10.06 -11.19
N ASP A 90 -9.47 10.98 -12.05
CA ASP A 90 -9.95 11.10 -13.42
C ASP A 90 -9.26 10.12 -14.40
N LEU A 91 -8.29 9.34 -13.93
CA LEU A 91 -7.61 8.33 -14.72
C LEU A 91 -8.53 7.16 -15.12
N ASP A 92 -8.64 6.89 -16.41
CA ASP A 92 -9.47 5.80 -16.97
C ASP A 92 -8.93 4.38 -16.72
N LEU A 93 -7.78 4.25 -16.06
CA LEU A 93 -7.18 2.96 -15.73
C LEU A 93 -7.39 2.62 -14.25
N PRO A 94 -7.65 1.35 -13.89
CA PRO A 94 -7.61 0.91 -12.50
C PRO A 94 -6.20 1.08 -11.91
N VAL A 95 -6.12 1.31 -10.61
CA VAL A 95 -4.87 1.41 -9.86
C VAL A 95 -4.64 0.09 -9.13
N LEU A 96 -3.51 -0.55 -9.38
CA LEU A 96 -3.06 -1.74 -8.69
C LEU A 96 -1.83 -1.40 -7.86
N LEU A 97 -2.00 -1.36 -6.53
CA LEU A 97 -0.90 -1.16 -5.59
C LEU A 97 -0.47 -2.51 -5.02
N LEU A 98 0.78 -2.89 -5.30
CA LEU A 98 1.38 -4.17 -4.90
C LEU A 98 2.47 -3.93 -3.84
N VAL A 99 2.21 -4.33 -2.60
CA VAL A 99 3.11 -4.09 -1.45
C VAL A 99 3.75 -5.40 -0.99
N GLY A 100 4.98 -5.65 -1.45
CA GLY A 100 5.78 -6.81 -1.08
C GLY A 100 6.59 -6.63 0.20
N GLY A 101 7.21 -7.71 0.71
CA GLY A 101 8.14 -7.66 1.85
C GLY A 101 7.96 -8.80 2.85
N ALA A 102 8.98 -9.03 3.68
CA ALA A 102 9.04 -10.14 4.62
C ALA A 102 8.02 -10.03 5.76
N THR A 103 7.82 -11.12 6.51
CA THR A 103 6.93 -11.13 7.68
C THR A 103 7.40 -10.12 8.72
N GLY A 104 6.48 -9.31 9.27
CA GLY A 104 6.80 -8.32 10.31
C GLY A 104 7.27 -6.94 9.81
N THR A 105 7.36 -6.70 8.50
CA THR A 105 7.78 -5.38 7.96
C THR A 105 6.69 -4.28 7.99
N GLY A 106 5.50 -4.57 8.55
CA GLY A 106 4.39 -3.60 8.64
C GLY A 106 3.55 -3.43 7.37
N LYS A 107 3.66 -4.33 6.38
CA LYS A 107 2.93 -4.28 5.10
C LYS A 107 1.43 -4.06 5.25
N SER A 108 0.75 -4.86 6.07
CA SER A 108 -0.70 -4.80 6.16
C SER A 108 -1.17 -3.42 6.62
N THR A 109 -0.46 -2.78 7.56
CA THR A 109 -0.80 -1.44 8.03
C THR A 109 -0.54 -0.38 6.95
N VAL A 110 0.67 -0.37 6.36
CA VAL A 110 1.00 0.61 5.30
C VAL A 110 0.08 0.45 4.09
N ALA A 111 -0.22 -0.77 3.68
CA ALA A 111 -1.12 -1.06 2.56
C ALA A 111 -2.56 -0.62 2.86
N THR A 112 -3.07 -0.89 4.06
CA THR A 112 -4.44 -0.51 4.46
C THR A 112 -4.58 1.01 4.53
N GLU A 113 -3.63 1.72 5.15
CA GLU A 113 -3.66 3.17 5.24
C GLU A 113 -3.49 3.83 3.87
N SER A 114 -2.60 3.29 3.02
CA SER A 114 -2.45 3.76 1.64
C SER A 114 -3.74 3.55 0.84
N ALA A 115 -4.38 2.39 0.99
CA ALA A 115 -5.67 2.09 0.34
C ALA A 115 -6.76 3.08 0.76
N HIS A 116 -6.85 3.36 2.07
CA HIS A 116 -7.80 4.32 2.61
C HIS A 116 -7.59 5.72 2.01
N ARG A 117 -6.35 6.22 1.98
CA ARG A 117 -6.03 7.53 1.40
C ARG A 117 -6.29 7.60 -0.11
N LEU A 118 -6.03 6.51 -0.85
CA LEU A 118 -6.27 6.40 -2.28
C LEU A 118 -7.74 6.10 -2.64
N GLY A 119 -8.64 5.98 -1.66
CA GLY A 119 -10.04 5.63 -1.89
C GLY A 119 -10.24 4.23 -2.49
N ILE A 120 -9.30 3.30 -2.24
CA ILE A 120 -9.34 1.92 -2.72
C ILE A 120 -9.92 1.04 -1.61
N THR A 121 -11.12 0.52 -1.83
CA THR A 121 -11.83 -0.31 -0.84
C THR A 121 -11.46 -1.79 -0.91
N ARG A 122 -10.89 -2.24 -2.03
CA ARG A 122 -10.50 -3.63 -2.25
C ARG A 122 -9.06 -3.84 -1.82
N VAL A 123 -8.90 -4.33 -0.60
CA VAL A 123 -7.61 -4.71 -0.03
C VAL A 123 -7.62 -6.21 0.22
N THR A 124 -6.60 -6.92 -0.27
CA THR A 124 -6.43 -8.35 -0.03
C THR A 124 -4.95 -8.68 0.18
N SER A 125 -4.67 -9.88 0.68
CA SER A 125 -3.31 -10.33 0.95
C SER A 125 -2.99 -11.66 0.29
N THR A 126 -1.73 -11.85 -0.05
CA THR A 126 -1.24 -13.14 -0.55
C THR A 126 -1.36 -14.24 0.51
N ASP A 127 -1.40 -13.90 1.80
CA ASP A 127 -1.69 -14.86 2.86
C ASP A 127 -3.15 -15.32 2.82
N PHE A 128 -4.11 -14.42 2.56
CA PHE A 128 -5.51 -14.79 2.37
C PHE A 128 -5.68 -15.74 1.18
N VAL A 129 -5.07 -15.44 0.03
CA VAL A 129 -5.04 -16.33 -1.14
C VAL A 129 -4.46 -17.70 -0.77
N ARG A 130 -3.33 -17.73 -0.05
CA ARG A 130 -2.71 -18.96 0.43
C ARG A 130 -3.65 -19.75 1.34
N GLN A 131 -4.35 -19.10 2.27
CA GLN A 131 -5.32 -19.76 3.15
C GLN A 131 -6.46 -20.40 2.36
N THR A 132 -7.00 -19.70 1.36
CA THR A 132 -8.02 -20.27 0.47
C THR A 132 -7.47 -21.52 -0.23
N MET A 133 -6.28 -21.46 -0.81
CA MET A 133 -5.66 -22.63 -1.45
C MET A 133 -5.47 -23.80 -0.48
N ARG A 134 -5.04 -23.54 0.76
CA ARG A 134 -4.84 -24.58 1.80
C ARG A 134 -6.13 -25.32 2.15
N ALA A 135 -7.28 -24.66 2.04
CA ALA A 135 -8.57 -25.28 2.32
C ALA A 135 -8.97 -26.31 1.25
N PHE A 136 -8.47 -26.16 0.01
CA PHE A 136 -8.81 -27.05 -1.11
C PHE A 136 -7.74 -28.11 -1.38
N PHE A 137 -6.46 -27.83 -1.13
CA PHE A 137 -5.37 -28.74 -1.43
C PHE A 137 -4.81 -29.40 -0.17
N SER A 138 -4.70 -30.72 -0.18
CA SER A 138 -4.08 -31.47 0.92
C SER A 138 -2.60 -31.17 1.06
N GLN A 139 -2.05 -31.43 2.25
CA GLN A 139 -0.62 -31.26 2.51
C GLN A 139 0.24 -32.21 1.68
N GLU A 140 -0.24 -33.41 1.36
CA GLU A 140 0.45 -34.36 0.48
C GLU A 140 0.54 -33.82 -0.97
N PHE A 141 -0.53 -33.20 -1.47
CA PHE A 141 -0.58 -32.72 -2.84
C PHE A 141 0.18 -31.42 -3.04
N MET A 142 0.05 -30.46 -2.12
CA MET A 142 0.72 -29.16 -2.20
C MET A 142 1.35 -28.76 -0.87
N PRO A 143 2.45 -29.39 -0.44
CA PRO A 143 3.02 -29.18 0.89
C PRO A 143 3.40 -27.72 1.17
N ALA A 144 4.00 -27.03 0.19
CA ALA A 144 4.58 -25.70 0.36
C ALA A 144 3.59 -24.65 0.92
N ILE A 145 2.29 -24.70 0.56
CA ILE A 145 1.32 -23.70 1.04
C ILE A 145 0.92 -23.90 2.51
N HIS A 146 1.18 -25.07 3.11
CA HIS A 146 0.75 -25.41 4.47
C HIS A 146 1.65 -24.89 5.59
N TYR A 147 2.84 -24.39 5.24
CA TYR A 147 3.81 -23.83 6.17
C TYR A 147 3.82 -22.31 6.11
N SER A 148 4.36 -21.64 7.13
CA SER A 148 4.72 -20.22 7.01
C SER A 148 5.78 -20.05 5.92
N SER A 149 5.92 -18.85 5.36
CA SER A 149 6.92 -18.59 4.31
C SER A 149 8.35 -18.90 4.73
N PHE A 150 8.70 -18.60 5.98
CA PHE A 150 10.00 -18.92 6.59
C PHE A 150 10.15 -20.39 7.01
N GLU A 151 9.09 -21.19 6.95
CA GLU A 151 9.09 -22.63 7.26
C GLU A 151 8.85 -23.48 5.99
N ALA A 152 8.68 -22.84 4.83
CA ALA A 152 8.27 -23.51 3.60
C ALA A 152 9.28 -24.54 3.09
N ALA A 153 10.53 -24.48 3.57
CA ALA A 153 11.54 -25.51 3.35
C ALA A 153 11.07 -26.92 3.76
N ALA A 154 10.21 -27.03 4.79
CA ALA A 154 9.65 -28.29 5.24
C ALA A 154 8.71 -28.96 4.22
N GLY A 155 8.25 -28.20 3.22
CA GLY A 155 7.43 -28.71 2.12
C GLY A 155 8.25 -29.14 0.89
N LEU A 156 9.57 -28.97 0.88
CA LEU A 156 10.42 -29.38 -0.22
C LEU A 156 10.53 -30.90 -0.28
N ARG A 157 10.52 -31.45 -1.51
CA ARG A 157 10.72 -32.90 -1.72
C ARG A 157 12.17 -33.33 -1.48
N GLU A 158 13.11 -32.52 -1.93
CA GLU A 158 14.56 -32.80 -1.92
C GLU A 158 15.33 -31.58 -1.38
N PRO A 159 15.15 -31.21 -0.09
CA PRO A 159 15.76 -30.02 0.49
C PRO A 159 17.30 -30.05 0.43
N GLU A 160 17.92 -31.23 0.48
CA GLU A 160 19.37 -31.42 0.40
C GLU A 160 20.01 -31.01 -0.93
N GLN A 161 19.20 -30.88 -1.99
CA GLN A 161 19.67 -30.40 -3.30
C GLN A 161 19.61 -28.88 -3.44
N ALA A 162 18.93 -28.19 -2.52
CA ALA A 162 18.84 -26.73 -2.53
C ALA A 162 20.07 -26.10 -1.85
N GLU A 163 20.71 -25.17 -2.54
CA GLU A 163 21.80 -24.36 -1.96
C GLU A 163 21.34 -23.59 -0.72
N ASP A 164 20.12 -23.04 -0.77
CA ASP A 164 19.43 -22.46 0.38
C ASP A 164 18.00 -23.03 0.45
N PRO A 165 17.75 -24.02 1.33
CA PRO A 165 16.43 -24.64 1.47
C PRO A 165 15.34 -23.67 1.91
N VAL A 166 15.67 -22.65 2.72
CA VAL A 166 14.70 -21.64 3.19
C VAL A 166 14.20 -20.83 1.99
N ILE A 167 15.13 -20.33 1.18
CA ILE A 167 14.79 -19.57 -0.02
C ILE A 167 14.13 -20.46 -1.07
N ALA A 168 14.60 -21.69 -1.29
CA ALA A 168 14.00 -22.61 -2.24
C ALA A 168 12.53 -22.92 -1.90
N GLY A 169 12.25 -23.25 -0.63
CA GLY A 169 10.88 -23.51 -0.15
C GLY A 169 10.00 -22.27 -0.26
N PHE A 170 10.52 -21.10 0.12
CA PHE A 170 9.82 -19.83 -0.03
C PHE A 170 9.47 -19.51 -1.49
N LEU A 171 10.41 -19.72 -2.42
CA LEU A 171 10.18 -19.49 -3.85
C LEU A 171 9.19 -20.49 -4.44
N GLU A 172 9.22 -21.77 -4.01
CA GLU A 172 8.21 -22.76 -4.40
C GLU A 172 6.81 -22.35 -3.91
N GLN A 173 6.67 -21.99 -2.63
CA GLN A 173 5.42 -21.47 -2.08
C GLN A 173 4.95 -20.24 -2.86
N THR A 174 5.86 -19.30 -3.17
CA THR A 174 5.57 -18.10 -3.95
C THR A 174 5.03 -18.43 -5.34
N ARG A 175 5.64 -19.38 -6.07
CA ARG A 175 5.14 -19.81 -7.39
C ARG A 175 3.70 -20.33 -7.31
N ASN A 176 3.39 -21.12 -6.29
CA ASN A 176 2.05 -21.68 -6.10
C ASN A 176 1.02 -20.58 -5.76
N VAL A 177 1.34 -19.72 -4.79
CA VAL A 177 0.41 -18.65 -4.34
C VAL A 177 0.19 -17.60 -5.43
N LEU A 178 1.20 -17.32 -6.26
CA LEU A 178 1.08 -16.34 -7.35
C LEU A 178 0.04 -16.72 -8.41
N VAL A 179 -0.35 -17.99 -8.51
CA VAL A 179 -1.46 -18.43 -9.38
C VAL A 179 -2.79 -17.81 -8.92
N GLY A 180 -3.09 -17.89 -7.62
CA GLY A 180 -4.32 -17.29 -7.07
C GLY A 180 -4.28 -15.76 -7.00
N VAL A 181 -3.08 -15.19 -6.79
CA VAL A 181 -2.86 -13.74 -6.88
C VAL A 181 -3.18 -13.23 -8.27
N ARG A 182 -2.69 -13.91 -9.31
CA ARG A 182 -2.98 -13.55 -10.70
C ARG A 182 -4.49 -13.56 -10.97
N ALA A 183 -5.19 -14.61 -10.56
CA ALA A 183 -6.65 -14.68 -10.71
C ALA A 183 -7.38 -13.50 -10.03
N SER A 184 -6.87 -13.05 -8.87
CA SER A 184 -7.43 -11.88 -8.17
C SER A 184 -7.19 -10.58 -8.93
N ILE A 185 -6.00 -10.41 -9.51
CA ILE A 185 -5.64 -9.26 -10.35
C ILE A 185 -6.46 -9.24 -11.64
N ASP A 186 -6.52 -10.37 -12.36
CA ASP A 186 -7.26 -10.51 -13.62
C ASP A 186 -8.73 -10.13 -13.40
N ARG A 187 -9.34 -10.61 -12.30
CA ARG A 187 -10.70 -10.25 -11.93
C ARG A 187 -10.87 -8.74 -11.69
N ALA A 188 -9.92 -8.11 -11.00
CA ALA A 188 -9.96 -6.67 -10.76
C ALA A 188 -9.87 -5.88 -12.07
N LEU A 189 -9.03 -6.33 -13.02
CA LEU A 189 -8.90 -5.70 -14.34
C LEU A 189 -10.17 -5.85 -15.18
N GLU A 190 -10.76 -7.05 -15.22
CA GLU A 190 -12.01 -7.32 -15.94
C GLU A 190 -13.15 -6.40 -15.48
N GLU A 191 -13.21 -6.10 -14.19
CA GLU A 191 -14.24 -5.23 -13.61
C GLU A 191 -13.84 -3.75 -13.56
N GLY A 192 -12.60 -3.43 -13.95
CA GLY A 192 -12.03 -2.09 -13.91
C GLY A 192 -11.86 -1.55 -12.49
N TRP A 193 -11.69 -2.41 -11.48
CA TRP A 193 -11.56 -2.01 -10.09
C TRP A 193 -10.11 -1.77 -9.69
N SER A 194 -9.89 -0.72 -8.89
CA SER A 194 -8.61 -0.54 -8.22
C SER A 194 -8.50 -1.50 -7.03
N MET A 195 -7.29 -1.97 -6.75
CA MET A 195 -7.01 -2.96 -5.71
C MET A 195 -5.65 -2.68 -5.06
N VAL A 196 -5.58 -2.90 -3.75
CA VAL A 196 -4.32 -3.04 -3.02
C VAL A 196 -4.11 -4.50 -2.66
N LEU A 197 -2.97 -5.05 -3.04
CA LEU A 197 -2.56 -6.41 -2.72
C LEU A 197 -1.25 -6.37 -1.93
N GLU A 198 -1.22 -7.01 -0.76
CA GLU A 198 -0.02 -7.05 0.08
C GLU A 198 0.46 -8.48 0.35
N GLY A 199 1.75 -8.65 0.55
CA GLY A 199 2.29 -9.83 1.22
C GLY A 199 3.63 -10.32 0.72
N VAL A 200 4.13 -11.35 1.37
CA VAL A 200 5.50 -11.86 1.17
C VAL A 200 5.71 -12.47 -0.23
N HIS A 201 4.65 -12.97 -0.87
CA HIS A 201 4.73 -13.61 -2.18
C HIS A 201 4.79 -12.61 -3.35
N LEU A 202 4.67 -11.30 -3.11
CA LEU A 202 4.82 -10.25 -4.14
C LEU A 202 6.29 -9.97 -4.44
N VAL A 203 7.00 -11.02 -4.83
CA VAL A 203 8.46 -11.01 -5.04
C VAL A 203 8.79 -10.36 -6.39
N PRO A 204 9.65 -9.32 -6.43
CA PRO A 204 10.06 -8.68 -7.68
C PRO A 204 10.63 -9.66 -8.71
N GLY A 205 10.14 -9.57 -9.94
CA GLY A 205 10.46 -10.48 -11.05
C GLY A 205 9.77 -11.84 -11.01
N MET A 206 8.88 -12.09 -10.05
CA MET A 206 7.99 -13.26 -10.06
C MET A 206 6.53 -12.86 -10.29
N VAL A 207 6.14 -11.65 -9.84
CA VAL A 207 4.85 -11.05 -10.20
C VAL A 207 4.80 -10.91 -11.73
N PRO A 208 3.76 -11.41 -12.40
CA PRO A 208 3.64 -11.29 -13.84
C PRO A 208 3.53 -9.83 -14.27
N ARG A 209 3.87 -9.55 -15.52
CA ARG A 209 3.53 -8.28 -16.16
C ARG A 209 2.01 -8.11 -16.13
N ILE A 210 1.56 -6.92 -15.72
CA ILE A 210 0.16 -6.55 -15.67
C ILE A 210 -0.04 -5.37 -16.62
N ASP A 211 -0.87 -5.56 -17.63
CA ASP A 211 -1.24 -4.54 -18.59
C ASP A 211 -2.68 -4.05 -18.31
N GLY A 212 -3.06 -2.88 -18.80
CA GLY A 212 -4.42 -2.34 -18.61
C GLY A 212 -4.70 -1.74 -17.23
N ALA A 213 -3.67 -1.45 -16.45
CA ALA A 213 -3.75 -0.74 -15.17
C ALA A 213 -2.55 0.18 -14.95
N LEU A 214 -2.70 1.16 -14.07
CA LEU A 214 -1.58 1.80 -13.40
C LEU A 214 -1.10 0.85 -12.30
N VAL A 215 0.10 0.32 -12.45
CA VAL A 215 0.69 -0.62 -11.49
C VAL A 215 1.79 0.09 -10.69
N ALA A 216 1.57 0.22 -9.38
CA ALA A 216 2.58 0.67 -8.45
C ALA A 216 3.04 -0.52 -7.60
N GLN A 217 4.29 -0.94 -7.73
CA GLN A 217 4.88 -2.02 -6.95
C GLN A 217 6.01 -1.51 -6.07
N CYS A 218 6.02 -1.88 -4.80
CA CYS A 218 7.12 -1.60 -3.89
C CYS A 218 7.39 -2.78 -2.93
N VAL A 219 8.55 -2.78 -2.30
CA VAL A 219 8.92 -3.70 -1.23
C VAL A 219 9.11 -2.92 0.06
N LEU A 220 8.43 -3.32 1.13
CA LEU A 220 8.70 -2.79 2.47
C LEU A 220 9.77 -3.61 3.18
N THR A 221 10.78 -2.92 3.69
CA THR A 221 11.85 -3.45 4.55
C THR A 221 11.76 -2.85 5.94
N ILE A 222 12.38 -3.53 6.90
CA ILE A 222 12.71 -2.99 8.20
C ILE A 222 14.17 -3.32 8.44
N ASP A 223 15.00 -2.35 8.80
CA ASP A 223 16.44 -2.59 8.93
C ASP A 223 16.84 -2.77 10.40
N ASP A 224 16.18 -2.06 11.31
CA ASP A 224 16.33 -2.23 12.75
C ASP A 224 15.72 -3.57 13.23
N ILE A 225 16.57 -4.44 13.78
CA ILE A 225 16.19 -5.77 14.26
C ILE A 225 15.34 -5.72 15.53
N ASP A 226 15.58 -4.75 16.41
CA ASP A 226 14.84 -4.58 17.66
C ASP A 226 13.43 -4.03 17.35
N ALA A 227 13.34 -3.09 16.40
CA ALA A 227 12.05 -2.64 15.89
C ALA A 227 11.28 -3.78 15.21
N HIS A 228 11.97 -4.61 14.42
CA HIS A 228 11.37 -5.80 13.78
C HIS A 228 10.84 -6.79 14.81
N TYR A 229 11.60 -7.02 15.89
CA TYR A 229 11.17 -7.83 17.02
C TYR A 229 9.91 -7.26 17.69
N GLY A 230 9.92 -5.96 17.98
CA GLY A 230 8.80 -5.25 18.62
C GLY A 230 7.48 -5.39 17.84
N HIS A 231 7.55 -5.43 16.51
CA HIS A 231 6.36 -5.66 15.68
C HIS A 231 5.67 -7.00 15.94
N PHE A 232 6.42 -8.07 16.27
CA PHE A 232 5.82 -9.36 16.59
C PHE A 232 5.08 -9.33 17.92
N MET A 233 5.59 -8.60 18.91
CA MET A 233 4.92 -8.44 20.21
C MET A 233 3.59 -7.67 20.06
N VAL A 234 3.59 -6.57 19.32
CA VAL A 234 2.36 -5.79 19.03
C VAL A 234 1.36 -6.65 18.25
N ARG A 235 1.84 -7.45 17.30
CA ARG A 235 0.99 -8.34 16.50
C ARG A 235 0.35 -9.46 17.32
N ASP A 236 1.04 -10.00 18.32
CA ASP A 236 0.49 -11.02 19.24
C ASP A 236 -0.61 -10.41 20.13
N ALA A 237 -0.33 -9.24 20.72
CA ALA A 237 -1.28 -8.50 21.55
C ALA A 237 -2.57 -8.11 20.80
N THR A 238 -2.45 -7.78 19.52
CA THR A 238 -3.59 -7.41 18.66
C THR A 238 -4.29 -8.62 18.01
N SER A 239 -3.71 -9.82 18.11
CA SER A 239 -4.30 -11.06 17.57
C SER A 239 -4.94 -11.94 18.67
N GLU A 240 -5.12 -11.41 19.89
CA GLU A 240 -5.66 -12.16 21.05
C GLU A 240 -4.96 -13.52 21.27
N GLY A 241 -3.64 -13.60 21.02
CA GLY A 241 -2.87 -14.85 21.18
C GLY A 241 -3.00 -15.87 20.05
N LEU A 242 -3.78 -15.60 18.98
CA LEU A 242 -3.90 -16.49 17.81
C LEU A 242 -2.62 -16.57 16.96
N ARG A 243 -1.65 -15.71 17.24
CA ARG A 243 -0.36 -15.62 16.53
C ARG A 243 0.78 -15.42 17.53
N PRO A 244 1.22 -16.49 18.21
CA PRO A 244 2.24 -16.40 19.25
C PRO A 244 3.54 -15.76 18.73
N HIS A 245 4.04 -14.75 19.42
CA HIS A 245 5.26 -14.03 19.01
C HIS A 245 6.50 -14.95 18.99
N GLU A 246 6.59 -15.92 19.92
CA GLU A 246 7.71 -16.86 20.06
C GLU A 246 8.04 -17.59 18.74
N LYS A 247 7.01 -18.00 17.99
CA LYS A 247 7.17 -18.65 16.68
C LYS A 247 7.93 -17.79 15.68
N TYR A 248 7.76 -16.46 15.72
CA TYR A 248 8.41 -15.54 14.80
C TYR A 248 9.80 -15.15 15.31
N THR A 249 9.96 -14.98 16.62
CA THR A 249 11.25 -14.72 17.26
C THR A 249 12.26 -15.83 16.96
N ASP A 250 11.88 -17.09 17.13
CA ASP A 250 12.76 -18.25 16.90
C ASP A 250 13.18 -18.39 15.43
N ARG A 251 12.42 -17.79 14.52
CA ARG A 251 12.61 -17.84 13.06
C ARG A 251 13.02 -16.50 12.47
N LEU A 252 13.44 -15.53 13.29
CA LEU A 252 13.81 -14.19 12.83
C LEU A 252 14.94 -14.25 11.79
N VAL A 253 15.91 -15.14 11.96
CA VAL A 253 17.00 -15.35 11.00
C VAL A 253 16.47 -15.77 9.63
N ASP A 254 15.54 -16.73 9.59
CA ASP A 254 14.92 -17.21 8.35
C ASP A 254 14.05 -16.13 7.70
N ILE A 255 13.33 -15.33 8.52
CA ILE A 255 12.55 -14.18 8.04
C ILE A 255 13.46 -13.11 7.42
N ARG A 256 14.61 -12.82 8.03
CA ARG A 256 15.59 -11.84 7.53
C ARG A 256 16.26 -12.32 6.26
N ARG A 257 16.61 -13.60 6.17
CA ARG A 257 17.07 -14.22 4.91
C ARG A 257 16.09 -14.02 3.77
N ILE A 258 14.78 -14.22 4.02
CA ILE A 258 13.74 -13.95 3.04
C ILE A 258 13.68 -12.45 2.69
N GLN A 259 13.78 -11.56 3.67
CA GLN A 259 13.84 -10.11 3.42
C GLN A 259 14.99 -9.74 2.48
N ASP A 260 16.21 -10.19 2.80
CA ASP A 260 17.42 -9.91 2.03
C ASP A 260 17.29 -10.42 0.59
N HIS A 261 16.67 -11.60 0.42
CA HIS A 261 16.37 -12.14 -0.90
C HIS A 261 15.38 -11.27 -1.68
N ILE A 262 14.27 -10.84 -1.05
CA ILE A 262 13.27 -9.98 -1.70
C ILE A 262 13.88 -8.62 -2.07
N VAL A 263 14.65 -8.00 -1.17
CA VAL A 263 15.34 -6.72 -1.41
C VAL A 263 16.35 -6.83 -2.54
N THR A 264 17.16 -7.90 -2.56
CA THR A 264 18.10 -8.17 -3.66
C THR A 264 17.38 -8.27 -5.01
N ARG A 265 16.22 -8.93 -5.04
CA ARG A 265 15.40 -9.00 -6.26
C ARG A 265 14.75 -7.66 -6.60
N ALA A 266 14.35 -6.86 -5.61
CA ALA A 266 13.79 -5.54 -5.82
C ALA A 266 14.77 -4.64 -6.57
N HIS A 267 16.02 -4.55 -6.07
CA HIS A 267 17.10 -3.82 -6.73
C HIS A 267 17.36 -4.33 -8.15
N ARG A 268 17.41 -5.66 -8.35
CA ARG A 268 17.64 -6.27 -9.67
C ARG A 268 16.56 -5.90 -10.70
N HIS A 269 15.31 -5.76 -10.28
CA HIS A 269 14.18 -5.49 -11.17
C HIS A 269 13.71 -4.03 -11.15
N GLY A 270 14.46 -3.14 -10.49
CA GLY A 270 14.11 -1.71 -10.40
C GLY A 270 12.83 -1.43 -9.60
N VAL A 271 12.44 -2.32 -8.69
CA VAL A 271 11.28 -2.12 -7.80
C VAL A 271 11.73 -1.32 -6.58
N PRO A 272 11.07 -0.19 -6.25
CA PRO A 272 11.40 0.60 -5.06
C PRO A 272 11.36 -0.19 -3.76
N VAL A 273 12.38 0.00 -2.94
CA VAL A 273 12.45 -0.51 -1.56
C VAL A 273 12.19 0.66 -0.61
N ILE A 274 11.21 0.50 0.26
CA ILE A 274 10.78 1.54 1.22
C ILE A 274 11.05 0.99 2.62
N GLU A 275 11.92 1.67 3.37
CA GLU A 275 12.18 1.34 4.76
C GLU A 275 11.02 1.83 5.65
N ASN A 276 10.48 0.93 6.45
CA ASN A 276 9.40 1.23 7.38
C ASN A 276 9.93 1.49 8.80
N SER A 277 10.77 2.51 8.94
CA SER A 277 11.21 3.04 10.24
C SER A 277 10.16 3.98 10.85
N ASN A 278 9.39 4.67 10.00
CA ASN A 278 8.28 5.52 10.39
C ASN A 278 7.09 5.28 9.45
N ILE A 279 5.94 4.92 10.03
CA ILE A 279 4.77 4.51 9.27
C ILE A 279 4.21 5.60 8.36
N GLU A 280 4.15 6.85 8.82
CA GLU A 280 3.66 7.99 8.03
C GLU A 280 4.56 8.27 6.83
N THR A 281 5.87 8.15 7.03
CA THR A 281 6.87 8.33 5.96
C THR A 281 6.78 7.21 4.92
N ALA A 282 6.59 5.97 5.37
CA ALA A 282 6.39 4.82 4.48
C ALA A 282 5.10 4.96 3.66
N ILE A 283 3.98 5.34 4.29
CA ILE A 283 2.70 5.60 3.61
C ILE A 283 2.87 6.72 2.58
N GLY A 284 3.52 7.84 2.96
CA GLY A 284 3.80 8.94 2.04
C GLY A 284 4.59 8.49 0.81
N SER A 285 5.62 7.66 1.00
CA SER A 285 6.45 7.13 -0.08
C SER A 285 5.66 6.20 -1.03
N VAL A 286 4.76 5.38 -0.48
CA VAL A 286 3.88 4.52 -1.27
C VAL A 286 2.89 5.34 -2.10
N ILE A 287 2.31 6.39 -1.52
CA ILE A 287 1.39 7.29 -2.24
C ILE A 287 2.12 8.03 -3.35
N GLU A 288 3.29 8.60 -3.08
CA GLU A 288 4.10 9.29 -4.10
C GLU A 288 4.44 8.35 -5.26
N LEU A 289 4.69 7.06 -5.01
CA LEU A 289 4.90 6.07 -6.06
C LEU A 289 3.67 5.92 -6.99
N VAL A 290 2.47 5.88 -6.41
CA VAL A 290 1.22 5.79 -7.20
C VAL A 290 1.00 7.07 -8.01
N LEU A 291 1.18 8.24 -7.40
CA LEU A 291 1.00 9.53 -8.06
C LEU A 291 2.01 9.74 -9.20
N ALA A 292 3.28 9.41 -8.98
CA ALA A 292 4.31 9.47 -10.02
C ALA A 292 4.00 8.52 -11.19
N GLY A 293 3.43 7.35 -10.92
CA GLY A 293 2.95 6.43 -11.95
C GLY A 293 1.81 7.03 -12.79
N ALA A 294 0.91 7.81 -12.17
CA ALA A 294 -0.20 8.44 -12.87
C ALA A 294 0.27 9.51 -13.86
N GLU A 295 1.24 10.34 -13.46
CA GLU A 295 1.84 11.35 -14.34
C GLU A 295 2.50 10.71 -15.58
N GLN A 296 3.14 9.55 -15.42
CA GLN A 296 3.79 8.86 -16.54
C GLN A 296 2.77 8.32 -17.54
N VAL A 297 1.66 7.76 -17.04
CA VAL A 297 0.61 7.17 -17.88
C VAL A 297 -0.15 8.25 -18.67
N GLN A 298 -0.32 9.46 -18.12
CA GLN A 298 -1.00 10.55 -18.81
C GLN A 298 -0.14 11.25 -19.89
N ARG A 299 1.19 11.08 -19.86
CA ARG A 299 2.10 11.66 -20.87
C ARG A 299 2.23 10.83 -22.15
N VAL A 300 1.68 9.62 -22.16
CA VAL A 300 1.72 8.65 -23.28
C VAL A 300 0.40 8.69 -24.03
#